data_AF-A0A972CXH5-F1
#
_entry.id   AF-A0A972CXH5-F1
#
_cell.length_a   1.000
_cell.length_b   1.000
_cell.length_c   1.000
_cell.angle_alpha   90.00
_cell.angle_beta   90.00
_cell.angle_gamma   90.00
#
_symmetry.space_group_name_H-M   'P 1'
#
loop_
_entity.id
_entity.type
_entity.pdbx_description
1 polymer ?
#
loop_
_entity_poly.entity_id
_entity_poly.type
_entity_poly.pdbx_seq_one_letter_code
_entity_poly.pdbx_strand_id
1 'polypeptide(L)'
;MDVKVNLKNLNSCIEAIPSKSVAHRRIIAASLSGTEVLGVNISKDIIATGKCMKALIGYEEEFYCGESGSTLRFLLPLAGALGKKGTFITEGRLSERPIKDLTDELMNHGMNINKNADGNIEVSGKLKSGIYKIRGDVSSQYISGLLFALPLLEGDSEIKIIGGTESKSYIDMTLKVLEESGIEVKDFHIKGNQSYRLTKTAVEGDWSNGAFWLCAGALLENGLTVRGLNLESLQGDKKIIDILRRLGAEVDIFNSEITVRRGNLRGIDIDASDIPDLIPVVSLLAAVSKGKTRISNVGRLRLKESDRLESTEKTLNMLGAEVSIVNEELIINGLGHSLRGTKEGIHGYNDHRIVMMAAVASIACDTPVVINGCEAVNKSYPKFFEDVLKLGGEVEFMEDK
;
A
#
# COMPACT_ATOMS: atom_id res chain seq x y z
N MET A 1 -14.96 5.47 15.02
CA MET A 1 -14.80 6.82 15.62
C MET A 1 -14.84 7.84 14.50
N ASP A 2 -15.53 8.94 14.73
CA ASP A 2 -15.63 10.04 13.77
C ASP A 2 -14.63 11.14 14.10
N VAL A 3 -14.13 11.83 13.08
CA VAL A 3 -13.18 12.92 13.26
C VAL A 3 -13.50 14.07 12.33
N LYS A 4 -13.50 15.28 12.88
CA LYS A 4 -13.61 16.52 12.11
C LYS A 4 -12.22 17.13 11.97
N VAL A 5 -11.86 17.49 10.74
CA VAL A 5 -10.53 17.99 10.41
C VAL A 5 -10.55 19.25 9.55
N ASN A 6 -9.52 20.07 9.76
CA ASN A 6 -9.21 21.25 8.96
C ASN A 6 -7.70 21.41 8.86
N LEU A 7 -7.16 21.16 7.67
CA LEU A 7 -5.72 21.17 7.38
C LEU A 7 -5.27 22.45 6.65
N LYS A 8 -6.04 23.55 6.65
CA LYS A 8 -5.67 24.76 5.88
C LYS A 8 -4.39 25.45 6.35
N ASN A 9 -4.03 25.27 7.62
CA ASN A 9 -2.90 25.95 8.26
C ASN A 9 -1.84 24.95 8.71
N LEU A 10 -1.22 24.23 7.77
CA LEU A 10 -0.11 23.33 8.12
C LEU A 10 1.25 24.04 8.12
N ASN A 11 2.10 23.66 9.06
CA ASN A 11 3.53 23.91 9.10
C ASN A 11 4.20 23.29 7.87
N SER A 12 5.38 23.82 7.53
CA SER A 12 6.00 23.58 6.23
C SER A 12 6.83 22.30 6.10
N CYS A 13 6.93 21.43 7.13
CA CYS A 13 7.82 20.28 7.07
C CYS A 13 7.35 19.05 7.86
N ILE A 14 7.44 17.86 7.25
CA ILE A 14 7.17 16.56 7.88
C ILE A 14 8.22 15.51 7.46
N GLU A 15 8.48 14.56 8.35
CA GLU A 15 9.31 13.39 8.06
C GLU A 15 8.46 12.26 7.48
N ALA A 16 8.92 11.61 6.41
CA ALA A 16 8.26 10.43 5.88
C ALA A 16 8.31 9.28 6.89
N ILE A 17 7.17 8.64 7.13
CA ILE A 17 7.15 7.40 7.90
C ILE A 17 7.79 6.25 7.11
N PRO A 18 8.26 5.17 7.79
CA PRO A 18 8.86 4.03 7.11
C PRO A 18 7.88 3.30 6.17
N SER A 19 8.40 2.87 5.01
CA SER A 19 7.65 2.17 3.97
C SER A 19 7.07 0.85 4.46
N LYS A 20 5.74 0.73 4.44
CA LYS A 20 5.06 -0.52 4.79
C LYS A 20 5.48 -1.66 3.85
N SER A 21 5.51 -1.41 2.55
CA SER A 21 5.84 -2.42 1.55
C SER A 21 7.29 -2.92 1.66
N VAL A 22 8.24 -2.03 1.96
CA VAL A 22 9.64 -2.41 2.19
C VAL A 22 9.79 -3.11 3.55
N ALA A 23 9.09 -2.64 4.58
CA ALA A 23 9.14 -3.24 5.92
C ALA A 23 8.70 -4.71 5.93
N HIS A 24 7.59 -5.07 5.25
CA HIS A 24 7.19 -6.48 5.14
C HIS A 24 8.32 -7.36 4.58
N ARG A 25 8.94 -6.94 3.48
CA ARG A 25 9.99 -7.68 2.79
C ARG A 25 11.23 -7.83 3.67
N ARG A 26 11.68 -6.72 4.27
CA ARG A 26 12.84 -6.73 5.16
C ARG A 26 12.59 -7.57 6.41
N ILE A 27 11.39 -7.55 7.00
CA ILE A 27 11.06 -8.37 8.18
C ILE A 27 11.12 -9.85 7.83
N ILE A 28 10.56 -10.26 6.69
CA ILE A 28 10.61 -11.66 6.23
C ILE A 28 12.06 -12.11 6.07
N ALA A 29 12.83 -11.35 5.28
CA ALA A 29 14.24 -11.68 5.02
C ALA A 29 15.10 -11.66 6.29
N ALA A 30 14.92 -10.68 7.18
CA ALA A 30 15.64 -10.59 8.45
C ALA A 30 15.28 -11.76 9.38
N SER A 31 13.99 -12.12 9.44
CA SER A 31 13.53 -13.25 10.24
C SER A 31 14.14 -14.57 9.74
N LEU A 32 14.20 -14.77 8.42
CA LEU A 32 14.88 -15.92 7.80
C LEU A 32 16.42 -15.89 7.95
N SER A 33 17.00 -14.71 8.18
CA SER A 33 18.44 -14.52 8.42
C SER A 33 18.82 -14.58 9.90
N GLY A 34 17.85 -14.61 10.82
CA GLY A 34 18.10 -14.48 12.26
C GLY A 34 18.58 -13.08 12.68
N THR A 35 18.16 -12.03 11.98
CA THR A 35 18.55 -10.64 12.24
C THR A 35 17.34 -9.73 12.50
N GLU A 36 17.60 -8.46 12.80
CA GLU A 36 16.57 -7.46 13.10
C GLU A 36 16.51 -6.35 12.03
N VAL A 37 15.33 -5.73 11.90
CA VAL A 37 15.10 -4.54 11.06
C VAL A 37 14.90 -3.33 11.95
N LEU A 38 15.65 -2.27 11.69
CA LEU A 38 15.52 -0.98 12.37
C LEU A 38 14.47 -0.10 11.71
N GLY A 39 13.85 0.78 12.50
CA GLY A 39 12.97 1.82 11.98
C GLY A 39 11.71 1.26 11.30
N VAL A 40 11.18 0.14 11.78
CA VAL A 40 9.91 -0.39 11.28
C VAL A 40 8.74 0.42 11.83
N ASN A 41 7.77 0.72 10.97
CA ASN A 41 6.52 1.35 11.38
C ASN A 41 5.67 0.35 12.18
N ILE A 42 5.11 0.77 13.32
CA ILE A 42 4.27 -0.04 14.21
C ILE A 42 2.81 -0.03 13.73
N SER A 43 2.60 -0.15 12.41
CA SER A 43 1.26 -0.29 11.83
C SER A 43 0.71 -1.70 12.06
N LYS A 44 -0.63 -1.84 12.05
CA LYS A 44 -1.29 -3.15 12.27
C LYS A 44 -0.76 -4.24 11.33
N ASP A 45 -0.54 -3.91 10.06
CA ASP A 45 -0.03 -4.85 9.05
C ASP A 45 1.39 -5.34 9.34
N ILE A 46 2.28 -4.43 9.78
CA ILE A 46 3.67 -4.76 10.09
C ILE A 46 3.78 -5.59 11.37
N ILE A 47 2.96 -5.26 12.38
CA ILE A 47 2.84 -6.08 13.59
C ILE A 47 2.38 -7.49 13.22
N ALA A 48 1.36 -7.62 12.36
CA ALA A 48 0.87 -8.93 11.90
C ALA A 48 1.97 -9.74 11.21
N THR A 49 2.76 -9.13 10.31
CA THR A 49 3.90 -9.83 9.68
C THR A 49 4.95 -10.28 10.71
N GLY A 50 5.33 -9.42 11.65
CA GLY A 50 6.30 -9.80 12.68
C GLY A 50 5.82 -10.94 13.57
N LYS A 51 4.57 -10.87 14.05
CA LYS A 51 3.95 -11.95 14.84
C LYS A 51 3.86 -13.25 14.05
N CYS A 52 3.38 -13.18 12.81
CA CYS A 52 3.22 -14.35 11.96
C CYS A 52 4.58 -14.98 11.59
N MET A 53 5.62 -14.20 11.33
CA MET A 53 6.99 -14.72 11.12
C MET A 53 7.54 -15.40 12.36
N LYS A 54 7.32 -14.82 13.55
CA LYS A 54 7.73 -15.44 14.82
C LYS A 54 7.04 -16.79 15.02
N ALA A 55 5.73 -16.86 14.77
CA ALA A 55 4.96 -18.10 14.84
C ALA A 55 5.46 -19.15 13.85
N LEU A 56 5.70 -18.74 12.58
CA LEU A 56 6.20 -19.63 11.52
C LEU A 56 7.58 -20.21 11.82
N ILE A 57 8.51 -19.40 12.34
CA ILE A 57 9.86 -19.87 12.70
C ILE A 57 9.80 -20.72 13.98
N GLY A 58 8.88 -20.39 14.89
CA GLY A 58 8.61 -21.17 16.10
C GLY A 58 7.83 -22.46 15.85
N TYR A 59 7.17 -22.93 16.91
CA TYR A 59 6.33 -24.15 16.93
C TYR A 59 4.85 -23.82 17.15
N GLU A 60 4.42 -22.61 16.81
CA GLU A 60 3.02 -22.19 16.91
C GLU A 60 2.23 -22.68 15.69
N GLU A 61 0.94 -22.96 15.87
CA GLU A 61 0.04 -23.41 14.79
C GLU A 61 -0.95 -22.32 14.36
N GLU A 62 -0.89 -21.12 14.95
CA GLU A 62 -1.74 -19.98 14.58
C GLU A 62 -0.90 -18.83 13.98
N PHE A 63 -1.28 -18.41 12.77
CA PHE A 63 -0.55 -17.45 11.96
C PHE A 63 -1.39 -16.18 11.76
N TYR A 64 -1.36 -15.27 12.73
CA TYR A 64 -2.25 -14.11 12.75
C TYR A 64 -1.93 -13.08 11.64
N CYS A 65 -2.85 -12.94 10.68
CA CYS A 65 -2.75 -11.97 9.58
C CYS A 65 -3.57 -10.70 9.81
N GLY A 66 -4.62 -10.75 10.64
CA GLY A 66 -5.61 -9.68 10.76
C GLY A 66 -6.22 -9.35 9.39
N GLU A 67 -6.22 -8.07 9.01
CA GLU A 67 -6.65 -7.63 7.67
C GLU A 67 -5.50 -7.52 6.63
N SER A 68 -4.27 -7.87 7.01
CA SER A 68 -3.08 -7.63 6.19
C SER A 68 -2.98 -8.59 5.02
N GLY A 69 -3.25 -8.06 3.82
CA GLY A 69 -3.11 -8.84 2.61
C GLY A 69 -1.69 -9.28 2.33
N SER A 70 -0.72 -8.38 2.51
CA SER A 70 0.69 -8.68 2.29
C SER A 70 1.17 -9.79 3.22
N THR A 71 0.78 -9.77 4.50
CA THR A 71 1.13 -10.83 5.46
C THR A 71 0.68 -12.18 4.94
N LEU A 72 -0.61 -12.34 4.63
CA LEU A 72 -1.14 -13.61 4.16
C LEU A 72 -0.49 -14.08 2.85
N ARG A 73 -0.42 -13.22 1.82
CA ARG A 73 0.09 -13.61 0.50
C ARG A 73 1.59 -13.91 0.49
N PHE A 74 2.39 -13.25 1.33
CA PHE A 74 3.81 -13.52 1.41
C PHE A 74 4.12 -14.76 2.24
N LEU A 75 3.37 -14.95 3.33
CA LEU A 75 3.70 -15.97 4.32
C LEU A 75 3.05 -17.33 4.02
N LEU A 76 1.98 -17.37 3.24
CA LEU A 76 1.34 -18.61 2.84
C LEU A 76 2.29 -19.54 2.03
N PRO A 77 2.97 -19.09 0.96
CA PRO A 77 4.00 -19.90 0.30
C PRO A 77 5.15 -20.26 1.25
N LEU A 78 5.55 -19.33 2.12
CA LEU A 78 6.67 -19.54 3.04
C LEU A 78 6.37 -20.65 4.06
N ALA A 79 5.14 -20.72 4.57
CA ALA A 79 4.69 -21.82 5.44
C ALA A 79 4.84 -23.17 4.73
N GLY A 80 4.48 -23.24 3.45
CA GLY A 80 4.65 -24.43 2.64
C GLY A 80 6.12 -24.81 2.41
N ALA A 81 7.00 -23.84 2.14
CA ALA A 81 8.43 -24.09 1.99
C ALA A 81 9.07 -24.61 3.30
N LEU A 82 8.62 -24.08 4.43
CA LEU A 82 9.04 -24.51 5.76
C LEU A 82 8.34 -25.79 6.25
N GLY A 83 7.39 -26.35 5.48
CA GLY A 83 6.62 -27.55 5.84
C GLY A 83 5.75 -27.38 7.08
N LYS A 84 5.26 -26.17 7.35
CA LYS A 84 4.50 -25.84 8.55
C LYS A 84 3.03 -26.28 8.41
N LYS A 85 2.47 -26.74 9.53
CA LYS A 85 1.05 -27.01 9.69
C LYS A 85 0.46 -25.96 10.63
N GLY A 86 -0.72 -25.44 10.30
CA GLY A 86 -1.39 -24.45 11.13
C GLY A 86 -2.50 -23.72 10.40
N THR A 87 -2.94 -22.60 10.95
CA THR A 87 -4.07 -21.81 10.46
C THR A 87 -3.71 -20.34 10.39
N PHE A 88 -3.83 -19.75 9.20
CA PHE A 88 -3.78 -18.30 9.02
C PHE A 88 -5.08 -17.66 9.46
N ILE A 89 -5.00 -16.83 10.50
CA ILE A 89 -6.16 -16.14 11.08
C ILE A 89 -6.40 -14.83 10.34
N THR A 90 -7.58 -14.71 9.75
CA THR A 90 -8.00 -13.57 8.94
C THR A 90 -9.08 -12.75 9.65
N GLU A 91 -9.12 -11.45 9.39
CA GLU A 91 -10.17 -10.55 9.89
C GLU A 91 -10.74 -9.69 8.76
N GLY A 92 -11.91 -9.11 9.01
CA GLY A 92 -12.60 -8.20 8.10
C GLY A 92 -12.76 -8.81 6.70
N ARG A 93 -12.51 -7.99 5.67
CA ARG A 93 -12.61 -8.42 4.26
C ARG A 93 -11.43 -9.25 3.76
N LEU A 94 -10.43 -9.55 4.59
CA LEU A 94 -9.24 -10.27 4.10
C LEU A 94 -9.61 -11.62 3.47
N SER A 95 -10.55 -12.33 4.07
CA SER A 95 -11.02 -13.63 3.59
C SER A 95 -11.79 -13.54 2.25
N GLU A 96 -12.38 -12.40 1.92
CA GLU A 96 -13.09 -12.14 0.65
C GLU A 96 -12.14 -11.76 -0.49
N ARG A 97 -10.96 -11.24 -0.15
CA ARG A 97 -10.02 -10.75 -1.15
C ARG A 97 -9.38 -11.91 -1.93
N PRO A 98 -9.10 -11.75 -3.23
CA PRO A 98 -8.59 -12.84 -4.07
C PRO A 98 -7.34 -13.52 -3.51
N ILE A 99 -7.37 -14.85 -3.47
CA ILE A 99 -6.21 -15.70 -3.17
C ILE A 99 -6.22 -17.04 -3.90
N LYS A 100 -7.31 -17.37 -4.62
CA LYS A 100 -7.53 -18.68 -5.22
C LYS A 100 -6.40 -19.10 -6.16
N ASP A 101 -5.96 -18.19 -7.03
CA ASP A 101 -4.87 -18.47 -7.97
C ASP A 101 -3.57 -18.85 -7.25
N LEU A 102 -3.29 -18.22 -6.12
CA LEU A 102 -2.14 -18.59 -5.29
C LEU A 102 -2.37 -19.95 -4.61
N THR A 103 -3.53 -20.16 -3.97
CA THR A 103 -3.80 -21.41 -3.25
C THR A 103 -3.82 -22.63 -4.17
N ASP A 104 -4.43 -22.51 -5.34
CA ASP A 104 -4.47 -23.58 -6.35
C ASP A 104 -3.05 -23.97 -6.76
N GLU A 105 -2.20 -22.97 -7.03
CA GLU A 105 -0.83 -23.22 -7.47
C GLU A 105 0.04 -23.84 -6.37
N LEU A 106 -0.16 -23.43 -5.11
CA LEU A 106 0.51 -24.04 -3.96
C LEU A 106 0.03 -25.47 -3.70
N MET A 107 -1.26 -25.75 -3.90
CA MET A 107 -1.81 -27.11 -3.78
C MET A 107 -1.27 -28.04 -4.88
N ASN A 108 -1.14 -27.56 -6.11
CA ASN A 108 -0.49 -28.29 -7.22
C ASN A 108 0.95 -28.68 -6.89
N HIS A 109 1.60 -27.95 -5.98
CA HIS A 109 2.99 -28.15 -5.56
C HIS A 109 3.13 -28.79 -4.17
N GLY A 110 2.09 -29.45 -3.65
CA GLY A 110 2.20 -30.33 -2.48
C GLY A 110 1.74 -29.75 -1.15
N MET A 111 1.15 -28.56 -1.13
CA MET A 111 0.41 -28.09 0.04
C MET A 111 -1.02 -28.64 0.06
N ASN A 112 -1.61 -28.73 1.25
CA ASN A 112 -3.05 -28.83 1.43
C ASN A 112 -3.54 -27.52 2.03
N ILE A 113 -4.49 -26.86 1.37
CA ILE A 113 -5.01 -25.57 1.78
C ILE A 113 -6.53 -25.65 1.83
N ASN A 114 -7.13 -25.33 2.96
CA ASN A 114 -8.58 -25.29 3.13
C ASN A 114 -8.99 -23.95 3.74
N LYS A 115 -10.09 -23.37 3.26
CA LYS A 115 -10.69 -22.19 3.88
C LYS A 115 -11.86 -22.64 4.76
N ASN A 116 -11.78 -22.40 6.06
CA ASN A 116 -12.83 -22.81 6.99
C ASN A 116 -14.04 -21.84 6.96
N ALA A 117 -15.07 -22.16 7.74
CA ALA A 117 -16.32 -21.39 7.79
C ALA A 117 -16.12 -19.93 8.26
N ASP A 118 -15.13 -19.69 9.13
CA ASP A 118 -14.79 -18.35 9.64
C ASP A 118 -13.93 -17.55 8.65
N GLY A 119 -13.57 -18.17 7.52
CA GLY A 119 -12.75 -17.56 6.49
C GLY A 119 -11.23 -17.65 6.72
N ASN A 120 -10.81 -18.32 7.79
CA ASN A 120 -9.41 -18.62 8.08
C ASN A 120 -8.87 -19.70 7.12
N ILE A 121 -7.55 -19.71 6.92
CA ILE A 121 -6.89 -20.58 5.93
C ILE A 121 -6.03 -21.62 6.66
N GLU A 122 -6.51 -22.85 6.67
CA GLU A 122 -5.83 -24.02 7.23
C GLU A 122 -4.81 -24.54 6.21
N VAL A 123 -3.59 -24.83 6.67
CA VAL A 123 -2.47 -25.23 5.82
C VAL A 123 -1.72 -26.43 6.39
N SER A 124 -1.27 -27.29 5.49
CA SER A 124 -0.30 -28.36 5.78
C SER A 124 0.43 -28.78 4.50
N GLY A 125 1.33 -29.76 4.61
CA GLY A 125 2.15 -30.22 3.50
C GLY A 125 3.42 -29.39 3.31
N LYS A 126 4.25 -29.81 2.36
CA LYS A 126 5.53 -29.16 2.05
C LYS A 126 5.56 -28.87 0.55
N LEU A 127 5.94 -27.64 0.19
CA LEU A 127 6.10 -27.25 -1.20
C LEU A 127 7.23 -28.05 -1.86
N LYS A 128 7.01 -28.41 -3.13
CA LYS A 128 7.98 -29.08 -3.99
C LYS A 128 8.48 -28.10 -5.05
N SER A 129 9.77 -28.19 -5.36
CA SER A 129 10.38 -27.43 -6.45
C SER A 129 9.73 -27.76 -7.78
N GLY A 130 9.62 -26.77 -8.67
CA GLY A 130 8.94 -26.95 -9.95
C GLY A 130 8.66 -25.64 -10.69
N ILE A 131 7.75 -25.71 -11.66
CA ILE A 131 7.34 -24.56 -12.47
C ILE A 131 6.01 -24.02 -11.92
N TYR A 132 6.08 -22.87 -11.27
CA TYR A 132 4.94 -22.17 -10.71
C TYR A 132 4.34 -21.22 -11.73
N LYS A 133 3.06 -21.40 -12.07
CA LYS A 133 2.33 -20.57 -13.04
C LYS A 133 1.40 -19.60 -12.31
N ILE A 134 1.69 -18.30 -12.39
CA ILE A 134 0.90 -17.27 -11.71
C ILE A 134 0.50 -16.18 -12.68
N ARG A 135 -0.74 -15.73 -12.56
CA ARG A 135 -1.25 -14.57 -13.28
C ARG A 135 -0.63 -13.27 -12.78
N GLY A 136 0.00 -12.51 -13.69
CA GLY A 136 0.67 -11.25 -13.36
C GLY A 136 -0.26 -10.05 -13.17
N ASP A 137 -1.51 -10.18 -13.61
CA ASP A 137 -2.55 -9.14 -13.59
C ASP A 137 -3.45 -9.18 -12.35
N VAL A 138 -3.32 -10.20 -11.49
CA VAL A 138 -4.17 -10.34 -10.29
C VAL A 138 -3.50 -9.70 -9.06
N SER A 139 -2.30 -10.17 -8.71
CA SER A 139 -1.56 -9.57 -7.60
C SER A 139 -0.06 -9.86 -7.63
N SER A 140 0.74 -8.79 -7.73
CA SER A 140 2.20 -8.83 -7.53
C SER A 140 2.63 -9.42 -6.19
N GLN A 141 1.71 -9.53 -5.21
CA GLN A 141 2.01 -10.13 -3.93
C GLN A 141 2.21 -11.65 -4.00
N TYR A 142 1.55 -12.34 -4.95
CA TYR A 142 1.70 -13.78 -5.14
C TYR A 142 3.11 -14.13 -5.60
N ILE A 143 3.58 -13.40 -6.63
CA ILE A 143 4.94 -13.53 -7.15
C ILE A 143 5.96 -13.24 -6.04
N SER A 144 5.74 -12.17 -5.27
CA SER A 144 6.64 -11.82 -4.15
C SER A 144 6.68 -12.89 -3.06
N GLY A 145 5.54 -13.50 -2.71
CA GLY A 145 5.50 -14.60 -1.73
C GLY A 145 6.24 -15.84 -2.20
N LEU A 146 6.05 -16.23 -3.46
CA LEU A 146 6.83 -17.31 -4.07
C LEU A 146 8.32 -16.99 -4.11
N LEU A 147 8.71 -15.77 -4.50
CA LEU A 147 10.11 -15.34 -4.51
C LEU A 147 10.78 -15.46 -3.13
N PHE A 148 10.05 -15.27 -2.03
CA PHE A 148 10.59 -15.54 -0.69
C PHE A 148 10.67 -17.04 -0.33
N ALA A 149 9.72 -17.84 -0.79
CA ALA A 149 9.59 -19.24 -0.40
C ALA A 149 10.47 -20.19 -1.21
N LEU A 150 10.51 -20.03 -2.53
CA LEU A 150 11.17 -20.95 -3.46
C LEU A 150 12.69 -21.13 -3.23
N PRO A 151 13.47 -20.12 -2.80
CA PRO A 151 14.89 -20.31 -2.50
C PRO A 151 15.17 -21.34 -1.40
N LEU A 152 14.18 -21.62 -0.53
CA LEU A 152 14.30 -22.56 0.59
C LEU A 152 14.01 -24.01 0.22
N LEU A 153 13.53 -24.28 -1.01
CA LEU A 153 13.18 -25.63 -1.44
C LEU A 153 14.44 -26.45 -1.78
N GLU A 154 14.32 -27.77 -1.75
CA GLU A 154 15.44 -28.68 -2.02
C GLU A 154 15.91 -28.68 -3.48
N GLY A 155 15.10 -28.17 -4.41
CA GLY A 155 15.38 -28.13 -5.83
C GLY A 155 15.04 -26.78 -6.47
N ASP A 156 15.53 -26.59 -7.70
CA ASP A 156 15.35 -25.35 -8.46
C ASP A 156 13.89 -25.17 -8.91
N SER A 157 13.46 -23.91 -8.96
CA SER A 157 12.10 -23.55 -9.35
C SER A 157 12.09 -22.42 -10.38
N GLU A 158 10.99 -22.32 -11.12
CA GLU A 158 10.74 -21.24 -12.10
C GLU A 158 9.36 -20.63 -11.82
N ILE A 159 9.25 -19.30 -11.84
CA ILE A 159 7.95 -18.61 -11.84
C ILE A 159 7.61 -18.15 -13.26
N LYS A 160 6.61 -18.78 -13.87
CA LYS A 160 6.03 -18.36 -15.16
C LYS A 160 4.88 -17.40 -14.92
N ILE A 161 5.11 -16.13 -15.26
CA ILE A 161 4.08 -15.10 -15.20
C ILE A 161 3.19 -15.21 -16.45
N ILE A 162 1.90 -15.46 -16.25
CA ILE A 162 0.89 -15.53 -17.30
C ILE A 162 0.25 -14.15 -17.46
N GLY A 163 0.18 -13.65 -18.70
CA GLY A 163 -0.41 -12.36 -19.03
C GLY A 163 0.54 -11.18 -18.81
N GLY A 164 -0.01 -9.98 -18.63
CA GLY A 164 0.75 -8.78 -18.29
C GLY A 164 1.23 -8.79 -16.85
N THR A 165 2.27 -8.01 -16.54
CA THR A 165 2.73 -7.79 -15.15
C THR A 165 2.26 -6.43 -14.70
N GLU A 166 1.30 -6.38 -13.78
CA GLU A 166 0.93 -5.14 -13.11
C GLU A 166 1.81 -4.93 -11.87
N SER A 167 2.09 -3.67 -11.54
CA SER A 167 2.76 -3.29 -10.30
C SER A 167 4.16 -3.92 -10.15
N LYS A 168 4.93 -3.86 -11.25
CA LYS A 168 6.31 -4.36 -11.40
C LYS A 168 7.24 -3.83 -10.30
N SER A 169 7.05 -2.59 -9.86
CA SER A 169 7.86 -1.98 -8.79
C SER A 169 7.86 -2.80 -7.50
N TYR A 170 6.75 -3.48 -7.17
CA TYR A 170 6.68 -4.34 -6.00
C TYR A 170 7.47 -5.64 -6.16
N ILE A 171 7.61 -6.15 -7.39
CA ILE A 171 8.47 -7.31 -7.67
C ILE A 171 9.93 -6.87 -7.58
N ASP A 172 10.28 -5.72 -8.15
CA ASP A 172 11.63 -5.15 -8.11
C ASP A 172 12.08 -4.90 -6.66
N MET A 173 11.20 -4.37 -5.80
CA MET A 173 11.47 -4.25 -4.36
C MET A 173 11.74 -5.61 -3.68
N THR A 174 11.02 -6.67 -4.07
CA THR A 174 11.25 -8.02 -3.52
C THR A 174 12.60 -8.54 -3.97
N LEU A 175 12.90 -8.48 -5.27
CA LEU A 175 14.17 -8.92 -5.84
C LEU A 175 15.35 -8.17 -5.20
N LYS A 176 15.20 -6.88 -4.92
CA LYS A 176 16.24 -6.11 -4.24
C LYS A 176 16.52 -6.62 -2.83
N VAL A 177 15.49 -6.89 -2.04
CA VAL A 177 15.65 -7.45 -0.68
C VAL A 177 16.24 -8.86 -0.73
N LEU A 178 15.87 -9.67 -1.72
CA LEU A 178 16.44 -10.99 -1.94
C LEU A 178 17.94 -10.92 -2.27
N GLU A 179 18.32 -10.04 -3.19
CA GLU A 179 19.72 -9.77 -3.55
C GLU A 179 20.52 -9.35 -2.31
N GLU A 180 20.02 -8.37 -1.54
CA GLU A 180 20.63 -7.92 -0.29
C GLU A 180 20.73 -9.03 0.78
N SER A 181 19.89 -10.05 0.69
CA SER A 181 19.90 -11.23 1.56
C SER A 181 20.80 -12.35 1.04
N GLY A 182 21.49 -12.15 -0.08
CA GLY A 182 22.34 -13.17 -0.72
C GLY A 182 21.57 -14.25 -1.49
N ILE A 183 20.30 -14.00 -1.83
CA ILE A 183 19.48 -14.89 -2.63
C ILE A 183 19.63 -14.55 -4.12
N GLU A 184 19.99 -15.53 -4.92
CA GLU A 184 20.13 -15.43 -6.37
C GLU A 184 18.82 -15.79 -7.08
N VAL A 185 18.32 -14.85 -7.88
CA VAL A 185 17.18 -15.03 -8.79
C VAL A 185 17.56 -14.46 -10.15
N LYS A 186 17.43 -15.27 -11.20
CA LYS A 186 17.73 -14.86 -12.58
C LYS A 186 16.55 -15.16 -13.48
N ASP A 187 15.96 -14.14 -14.11
CA ASP A 187 14.83 -14.30 -15.04
C ASP A 187 13.72 -15.20 -14.46
N PHE A 188 13.37 -14.98 -13.18
CA PHE A 188 12.42 -15.79 -12.42
C PHE A 188 12.75 -17.30 -12.31
N HIS A 189 14.00 -17.68 -12.56
CA HIS A 189 14.58 -18.96 -12.15
C HIS A 189 15.26 -18.77 -10.79
N ILE A 190 14.93 -19.66 -9.86
CA ILE A 190 15.33 -19.60 -8.46
C ILE A 190 16.02 -20.92 -8.12
N LYS A 191 17.28 -20.84 -7.70
CA LYS A 191 18.00 -22.02 -7.20
C LYS A 191 17.42 -22.47 -5.85
N GLY A 192 17.33 -23.78 -5.65
CA GLY A 192 17.01 -24.35 -4.34
C GLY A 192 18.18 -24.27 -3.35
N ASN A 193 17.95 -24.70 -2.11
CA ASN A 193 18.91 -24.80 -1.02
C ASN A 193 19.70 -23.51 -0.72
N GLN A 194 19.08 -22.35 -0.99
CA GLN A 194 19.68 -21.07 -0.64
C GLN A 194 19.41 -20.73 0.84
N SER A 195 20.17 -19.78 1.38
CA SER A 195 20.00 -19.33 2.76
C SER A 195 20.06 -17.82 2.82
N TYR A 196 19.16 -17.24 3.61
CA TYR A 196 19.09 -15.79 3.81
C TYR A 196 20.21 -15.31 4.73
N ARG A 197 20.88 -14.22 4.33
CA ARG A 197 22.01 -13.60 5.04
C ARG A 197 21.90 -12.07 5.04
N LEU A 198 20.70 -11.57 5.31
CA LEU A 198 20.47 -10.14 5.45
C LEU A 198 21.15 -9.62 6.71
N THR A 199 21.97 -8.60 6.59
CA THR A 199 22.53 -7.91 7.76
C THR A 199 21.52 -6.91 8.32
N LYS A 200 21.76 -6.43 9.55
CA LYS A 200 20.94 -5.37 10.17
C LYS A 200 20.74 -4.20 9.20
N THR A 201 19.50 -3.83 8.97
CA THR A 201 19.12 -2.84 7.94
C THR A 201 18.00 -1.94 8.42
N ALA A 202 17.89 -0.74 7.84
CA ALA A 202 16.78 0.19 8.04
C ALA A 202 15.73 0.08 6.91
N VAL A 203 14.54 0.60 7.18
CA VAL A 203 13.46 0.77 6.19
C VAL A 203 13.49 2.21 5.68
N GLU A 204 13.45 2.40 4.36
CA GLU A 204 13.36 3.74 3.75
C GLU A 204 11.97 4.38 3.94
N GLY A 205 11.85 5.69 3.70
CA GLY A 205 10.57 6.40 3.77
C GLY A 205 9.52 5.87 2.79
N ASP A 206 8.26 5.94 3.19
CA ASP A 206 7.09 5.47 2.45
C ASP A 206 6.65 6.49 1.40
N TRP A 207 6.86 6.18 0.12
CA TRP A 207 6.45 7.07 -0.97
C TRP A 207 4.93 7.18 -1.10
N SER A 208 4.18 6.12 -0.78
CA SER A 208 2.72 6.11 -0.84
C SER A 208 2.11 7.03 0.22
N ASN A 209 2.60 6.99 1.46
CA ASN A 209 2.16 7.87 2.55
C ASN A 209 2.72 9.28 2.38
N GLY A 210 3.98 9.42 1.98
CA GLY A 210 4.60 10.70 1.67
C GLY A 210 3.84 11.48 0.58
N ALA A 211 3.27 10.78 -0.40
CA ALA A 211 2.45 11.39 -1.44
C ALA A 211 1.25 12.19 -0.89
N PHE A 212 0.64 11.80 0.23
CA PHE A 212 -0.46 12.57 0.82
C PHE A 212 0.00 13.95 1.28
N TRP A 213 1.19 14.03 1.85
CA TRP A 213 1.81 15.28 2.28
C TRP A 213 2.32 16.11 1.09
N LEU A 214 2.91 15.47 0.07
CA LEU A 214 3.31 16.15 -1.16
C LEU A 214 2.10 16.77 -1.89
N CYS A 215 0.98 16.03 -1.97
CA CYS A 215 -0.27 16.55 -2.52
C CYS A 215 -0.86 17.65 -1.63
N ALA A 216 -0.79 17.54 -0.30
CA ALA A 216 -1.17 18.63 0.59
C ALA A 216 -0.37 19.91 0.31
N GLY A 217 0.94 19.79 0.06
CA GLY A 217 1.78 20.91 -0.37
C GLY A 217 1.32 21.57 -1.68
N ALA A 218 0.81 20.79 -2.63
CA ALA A 218 0.24 21.32 -3.88
C ALA A 218 -1.10 22.06 -3.69
N LEU A 219 -1.75 21.89 -2.54
CA LEU A 219 -2.99 22.58 -2.18
C LEU A 219 -2.76 23.81 -1.29
N LEU A 220 -1.69 23.81 -0.50
CA LEU A 220 -1.33 24.88 0.44
C LEU A 220 -0.63 26.04 -0.26
N GLU A 221 -0.97 27.27 0.16
CA GLU A 221 -0.30 28.48 -0.35
C GLU A 221 1.19 28.52 0.03
N ASN A 222 1.52 28.11 1.26
CA ASN A 222 2.90 28.07 1.75
C ASN A 222 3.65 26.79 1.35
N GLY A 223 2.96 25.84 0.72
CA GLY A 223 3.47 24.50 0.43
C GLY A 223 3.83 23.67 1.66
N LEU A 224 4.45 22.52 1.39
CA LEU A 224 4.87 21.56 2.40
C LEU A 224 6.11 20.80 1.93
N THR A 225 7.04 20.57 2.85
CA THR A 225 8.29 19.84 2.66
C THR A 225 8.19 18.46 3.27
N VAL A 226 8.57 17.44 2.51
CA VAL A 226 8.67 16.05 2.98
C VAL A 226 10.13 15.64 2.97
N ARG A 227 10.61 15.15 4.11
CA ARG A 227 11.96 14.61 4.32
C ARG A 227 11.94 13.08 4.42
N GLY A 228 13.10 12.44 4.31
CA GLY A 228 13.23 10.99 4.52
C GLY A 228 12.80 10.12 3.33
N LEU A 229 12.40 10.73 2.21
CA LEU A 229 12.10 10.01 0.96
C LEU A 229 13.38 9.79 0.16
N ASN A 230 13.68 8.53 -0.14
CA ASN A 230 14.84 8.16 -0.93
C ASN A 230 14.58 8.37 -2.43
N LEU A 231 15.33 9.29 -3.04
CA LEU A 231 15.25 9.58 -4.48
C LEU A 231 15.77 8.46 -5.37
N GLU A 232 16.45 7.44 -4.84
CA GLU A 232 16.86 6.25 -5.58
C GLU A 232 15.97 5.03 -5.28
N SER A 233 14.82 5.25 -4.61
CA SER A 233 13.89 4.19 -4.24
C SER A 233 13.28 3.47 -5.46
N LEU A 234 13.07 2.16 -5.30
CA LEU A 234 12.32 1.30 -6.23
C LEU A 234 10.80 1.31 -5.98
N GLN A 235 10.31 2.05 -4.99
CA GLN A 235 8.87 2.21 -4.77
C GLN A 235 8.24 2.92 -5.97
N GLY A 236 7.26 2.28 -6.63
CA GLY A 236 6.59 2.84 -7.82
C GLY A 236 5.96 4.21 -7.57
N ASP A 237 5.48 4.42 -6.35
CA ASP A 237 4.82 5.65 -5.90
C ASP A 237 5.73 6.89 -5.90
N LYS A 238 7.06 6.71 -6.08
CA LYS A 238 7.99 7.81 -6.41
C LYS A 238 7.56 8.61 -7.65
N LYS A 239 6.78 8.00 -8.56
CA LYS A 239 6.17 8.68 -9.73
C LYS A 239 5.30 9.88 -9.36
N ILE A 240 4.89 10.03 -8.09
CA ILE A 240 4.18 11.23 -7.62
C ILE A 240 4.90 12.54 -7.97
N ILE A 241 6.24 12.54 -7.99
CA ILE A 241 7.03 13.72 -8.36
C ILE A 241 6.77 14.17 -9.80
N ASP A 242 6.75 13.22 -10.74
CA ASP A 242 6.44 13.50 -12.15
C ASP A 242 4.98 13.92 -12.30
N ILE A 243 4.06 13.23 -11.63
CA ILE A 243 2.63 13.54 -11.65
C ILE A 243 2.36 14.97 -11.16
N LEU A 244 2.96 15.37 -10.03
CA LEU A 244 2.80 16.71 -9.48
C LEU A 244 3.32 17.79 -10.44
N ARG A 245 4.50 17.58 -11.05
CA ARG A 245 5.05 18.51 -12.05
C ARG A 245 4.15 18.62 -13.28
N ARG A 246 3.64 17.50 -13.78
CA ARG A 246 2.75 17.45 -14.95
C ARG A 246 1.39 18.08 -14.66
N LEU A 247 0.86 17.90 -13.45
CA LEU A 247 -0.31 18.62 -12.97
C LEU A 247 -0.03 20.13 -12.89
N GLY A 248 1.22 20.56 -12.78
CA GLY A 248 1.60 21.97 -12.73
C GLY A 248 1.86 22.50 -11.32
N ALA A 249 2.09 21.61 -10.34
CA ALA A 249 2.60 21.97 -9.03
C ALA A 249 4.08 22.35 -9.11
N GLU A 250 4.54 23.23 -8.21
CA GLU A 250 5.94 23.58 -8.09
C GLU A 250 6.63 22.54 -7.19
N VAL A 251 7.63 21.85 -7.70
CA VAL A 251 8.33 20.76 -7.00
C VAL A 251 9.82 21.02 -6.97
N ASP A 252 10.30 21.46 -5.80
CA ASP A 252 11.71 21.70 -5.51
C ASP A 252 12.29 20.51 -4.75
N ILE A 253 13.49 20.09 -5.17
CA ILE A 253 14.23 19.02 -4.51
C ILE A 253 15.61 19.55 -4.18
N PHE A 254 15.92 19.65 -2.88
CA PHE A 254 17.20 20.13 -2.39
C PHE A 254 17.62 19.35 -1.15
N ASN A 255 18.87 18.89 -1.10
CA ASN A 255 19.40 18.08 0.01
C ASN A 255 18.50 16.89 0.42
N SER A 256 17.91 16.20 -0.56
CA SER A 256 16.95 15.10 -0.35
C SER A 256 15.66 15.50 0.41
N GLU A 257 15.39 16.79 0.54
CA GLU A 257 14.11 17.33 0.97
C GLU A 257 13.29 17.69 -0.26
N ILE A 258 12.00 17.38 -0.24
CA ILE A 258 11.09 17.60 -1.36
C ILE A 258 10.04 18.60 -0.92
N THR A 259 10.09 19.82 -1.44
CA THR A 259 9.09 20.86 -1.18
C THR A 259 8.14 20.96 -2.35
N VAL A 260 6.84 20.87 -2.06
CA VAL A 260 5.78 21.05 -3.05
C VAL A 260 4.95 22.27 -2.68
N ARG A 261 4.73 23.15 -3.65
CA ARG A 261 3.85 24.33 -3.53
C ARG A 261 2.77 24.31 -4.58
N ARG A 262 1.68 25.01 -4.29
CA ARG A 262 0.61 25.24 -5.24
C ARG A 262 1.12 25.99 -6.47
N GLY A 263 0.91 25.39 -7.63
CA GLY A 263 1.12 26.03 -8.93
C GLY A 263 -0.18 26.15 -9.73
N ASN A 264 -0.05 26.30 -11.04
CA ASN A 264 -1.19 26.38 -11.96
C ASN A 264 -1.69 24.98 -12.33
N LEU A 265 -2.46 24.37 -11.42
CA LEU A 265 -2.88 22.98 -11.57
C LEU A 265 -3.82 22.75 -12.77
N ARG A 266 -3.52 21.76 -13.60
CA ARG A 266 -4.25 21.37 -14.81
C ARG A 266 -4.43 19.87 -14.91
N GLY A 267 -5.54 19.45 -15.50
CA GLY A 267 -5.82 18.03 -15.73
C GLY A 267 -4.83 17.36 -16.69
N ILE A 268 -4.56 16.08 -16.46
CA ILE A 268 -3.60 15.26 -17.23
C ILE A 268 -4.10 13.83 -17.39
N ASP A 269 -3.47 13.05 -18.29
CA ASP A 269 -3.67 11.61 -18.36
C ASP A 269 -2.67 10.86 -17.47
N ILE A 270 -3.16 9.88 -16.72
CA ILE A 270 -2.39 9.09 -15.74
C ILE A 270 -2.62 7.60 -15.98
N ASP A 271 -1.54 6.82 -15.90
CA ASP A 271 -1.57 5.36 -15.90
C ASP A 271 -1.37 4.85 -14.46
N ALA A 272 -2.37 4.12 -13.94
CA ALA A 272 -2.38 3.61 -12.57
C ALA A 272 -1.72 2.23 -12.39
N SER A 273 -1.27 1.55 -13.46
CA SER A 273 -0.83 0.13 -13.42
C SER A 273 0.21 -0.19 -12.34
N ASP A 274 1.03 0.79 -11.94
CA ASP A 274 2.14 0.62 -11.00
C ASP A 274 2.08 1.57 -9.80
N ILE A 275 0.99 2.33 -9.66
CA ILE A 275 0.79 3.32 -8.59
C ILE A 275 -0.65 3.34 -8.04
N PRO A 276 -1.30 2.18 -7.82
CA PRO A 276 -2.70 2.14 -7.40
C PRO A 276 -2.93 2.85 -6.05
N ASP A 277 -1.93 2.91 -5.17
CA ASP A 277 -2.07 3.52 -3.86
C ASP A 277 -2.00 5.06 -3.89
N LEU A 278 -1.51 5.66 -4.98
CA LEU A 278 -1.53 7.12 -5.22
C LEU A 278 -2.88 7.65 -5.68
N ILE A 279 -3.69 6.80 -6.32
CA ILE A 279 -4.87 7.24 -7.08
C ILE A 279 -5.86 8.05 -6.26
N PRO A 280 -6.20 7.72 -4.99
CA PRO A 280 -7.11 8.55 -4.21
C PRO A 280 -6.64 10.01 -4.10
N VAL A 281 -5.41 10.25 -3.62
CA VAL A 281 -4.94 11.62 -3.38
C VAL A 281 -4.62 12.38 -4.67
N VAL A 282 -4.20 11.70 -5.72
CA VAL A 282 -4.03 12.31 -7.05
C VAL A 282 -5.38 12.70 -7.65
N SER A 283 -6.43 11.91 -7.42
CA SER A 283 -7.79 12.23 -7.87
C SER A 283 -8.34 13.48 -7.17
N LEU A 284 -8.02 13.66 -5.89
CA LEU A 284 -8.32 14.91 -5.17
C LEU A 284 -7.66 16.12 -5.83
N LEU A 285 -6.37 16.05 -6.16
CA LEU A 285 -5.70 17.16 -6.87
C LEU A 285 -6.35 17.44 -8.23
N ALA A 286 -6.65 16.39 -8.99
CA ALA A 286 -7.31 16.52 -10.28
C ALA A 286 -8.70 17.18 -10.17
N ALA A 287 -9.47 16.87 -9.11
CA ALA A 287 -10.80 17.45 -8.89
C ALA A 287 -10.77 18.97 -8.73
N VAL A 288 -9.70 19.52 -8.14
CA VAL A 288 -9.53 20.96 -7.93
C VAL A 288 -8.62 21.63 -8.96
N SER A 289 -8.08 20.85 -9.91
CA SER A 289 -7.31 21.35 -11.05
C SER A 289 -8.23 21.92 -12.14
N LYS A 290 -7.69 22.71 -13.07
CA LYS A 290 -8.45 23.14 -14.26
C LYS A 290 -8.40 22.09 -15.36
N GLY A 291 -9.55 21.71 -15.90
CA GLY A 291 -9.63 20.82 -17.06
C GLY A 291 -9.75 19.33 -16.69
N LYS A 292 -9.74 18.47 -17.71
CA LYS A 292 -10.06 17.05 -17.58
C LYS A 292 -8.82 16.21 -17.25
N THR A 293 -8.97 15.29 -16.30
CA THR A 293 -8.00 14.24 -15.99
C THR A 293 -8.62 12.87 -16.31
N ARG A 294 -7.84 11.99 -16.92
CA ARG A 294 -8.19 10.59 -17.15
C ARG A 294 -7.19 9.70 -16.44
N ILE A 295 -7.67 8.80 -15.59
CA ILE A 295 -6.82 7.80 -14.93
C ILE A 295 -7.21 6.42 -15.45
N SER A 296 -6.29 5.82 -16.21
CA SER A 296 -6.43 4.50 -16.82
C SER A 296 -5.86 3.39 -15.95
N ASN A 297 -6.19 2.13 -16.26
CA ASN A 297 -5.69 0.93 -15.56
C ASN A 297 -6.01 0.89 -14.07
N VAL A 298 -7.24 1.27 -13.69
CA VAL A 298 -7.69 1.39 -12.30
C VAL A 298 -8.43 0.15 -11.77
N GLY A 299 -8.64 -0.90 -12.58
CA GLY A 299 -9.43 -2.08 -12.19
C GLY A 299 -9.00 -2.73 -10.87
N ARG A 300 -7.69 -2.78 -10.59
CA ARG A 300 -7.14 -3.38 -9.35
C ARG A 300 -7.55 -2.66 -8.06
N LEU A 301 -7.95 -1.39 -8.15
CA LEU A 301 -8.46 -0.64 -7.00
C LEU A 301 -9.72 -1.26 -6.39
N ARG A 302 -10.52 -1.99 -7.18
CA ARG A 302 -11.73 -2.68 -6.70
C ARG A 302 -11.41 -3.82 -5.72
N LEU A 303 -10.20 -4.37 -5.78
CA LEU A 303 -9.75 -5.54 -5.01
C LEU A 303 -8.96 -5.16 -3.74
N LYS A 304 -8.95 -3.87 -3.39
CA LYS A 304 -8.24 -3.32 -2.24
C LYS A 304 -9.09 -3.45 -0.97
N GLU A 305 -8.79 -2.64 0.05
CA GLU A 305 -9.44 -2.67 1.36
C GLU A 305 -10.93 -2.35 1.27
N SER A 306 -11.31 -1.41 0.40
CA SER A 306 -12.65 -1.24 -0.14
C SER A 306 -12.65 -1.50 -1.65
N ASP A 307 -13.82 -1.39 -2.31
CA ASP A 307 -13.80 -1.03 -3.73
C ASP A 307 -13.27 0.42 -3.82
N ARG A 308 -11.94 0.56 -3.82
CA ARG A 308 -11.29 1.87 -3.67
C ARG A 308 -11.59 2.78 -4.85
N LEU A 309 -11.87 2.21 -6.02
CA LEU A 309 -12.26 2.97 -7.19
C LEU A 309 -13.61 3.65 -6.94
N GLU A 310 -14.61 2.89 -6.51
CA GLU A 310 -15.93 3.40 -6.18
C GLU A 310 -15.90 4.32 -4.96
N SER A 311 -15.16 3.97 -3.90
CA SER A 311 -15.00 4.83 -2.72
C SER A 311 -14.36 6.17 -3.07
N THR A 312 -13.34 6.20 -3.96
CA THR A 312 -12.70 7.45 -4.40
C THR A 312 -13.70 8.33 -5.16
N GLU A 313 -14.44 7.77 -6.12
CA GLU A 313 -15.48 8.48 -6.87
C GLU A 313 -16.53 9.06 -5.93
N LYS A 314 -17.14 8.22 -5.07
CA LYS A 314 -18.20 8.62 -4.15
C LYS A 314 -17.74 9.71 -3.19
N THR A 315 -16.58 9.53 -2.55
CA THR A 315 -16.05 10.52 -1.62
C THR A 315 -15.83 11.87 -2.29
N LEU A 316 -15.23 11.91 -3.48
CA LEU A 316 -14.98 13.17 -4.17
C LEU A 316 -16.28 13.84 -4.64
N ASN A 317 -17.24 13.06 -5.17
CA ASN A 317 -18.55 13.59 -5.57
C ASN A 317 -19.36 14.11 -4.37
N MET A 318 -19.27 13.45 -3.20
CA MET A 318 -19.87 13.96 -1.96
C MET A 318 -19.28 15.33 -1.58
N LEU A 319 -17.99 15.56 -1.83
CA LEU A 319 -17.33 16.84 -1.61
C LEU A 319 -17.62 17.88 -2.72
N GLY A 320 -18.48 17.54 -3.69
CA GLY A 320 -18.90 18.42 -4.78
C GLY A 320 -17.99 18.39 -6.02
N ALA A 321 -17.09 17.42 -6.14
CA ALA A 321 -16.32 17.19 -7.37
C ALA A 321 -17.20 16.60 -8.48
N GLU A 322 -16.68 16.57 -9.71
CA GLU A 322 -17.29 15.88 -10.85
C GLU A 322 -16.39 14.71 -11.29
N VAL A 323 -16.65 13.54 -10.71
CA VAL A 323 -15.90 12.31 -10.94
C VAL A 323 -16.84 11.22 -11.43
N SER A 324 -16.41 10.46 -12.45
CA SER A 324 -17.18 9.33 -12.97
C SER A 324 -16.27 8.17 -13.33
N ILE A 325 -16.77 6.95 -13.16
CA ILE A 325 -16.11 5.73 -13.63
C ILE A 325 -16.69 5.35 -14.99
N VAL A 326 -15.86 5.35 -16.04
CA VAL A 326 -16.25 4.98 -17.41
C VAL A 326 -15.26 3.99 -17.97
N ASN A 327 -15.73 2.81 -18.42
CA ASN A 327 -14.88 1.76 -19.01
C ASN A 327 -13.66 1.38 -18.15
N GLU A 328 -13.84 1.24 -16.84
CA GLU A 328 -12.75 1.00 -15.88
C GLU A 328 -11.64 2.07 -15.89
N GLU A 329 -12.04 3.31 -16.12
CA GLU A 329 -11.20 4.50 -15.99
C GLU A 329 -11.88 5.52 -15.08
N LEU A 330 -11.08 6.27 -14.34
CA LEU A 330 -11.59 7.38 -13.56
C LEU A 330 -11.49 8.66 -14.40
N ILE A 331 -12.63 9.27 -14.67
CA ILE A 331 -12.75 10.52 -15.42
C ILE A 331 -13.10 11.64 -14.45
N ILE A 332 -12.23 12.64 -14.36
CA ILE A 332 -12.36 13.75 -13.42
C ILE A 332 -12.43 15.05 -14.22
N ASN A 333 -13.56 15.74 -14.14
CA ASN A 333 -13.72 17.07 -14.70
C ASN A 333 -13.33 18.09 -13.62
N GLY A 334 -12.08 18.56 -13.69
CA GLY A 334 -11.51 19.45 -12.69
C GLY A 334 -12.19 20.81 -12.68
N LEU A 335 -12.68 21.21 -11.50
CA LEU A 335 -13.48 22.41 -11.29
C LEU A 335 -12.66 23.71 -11.36
N GLY A 336 -11.37 23.63 -11.04
CA GLY A 336 -10.50 24.80 -10.88
C GLY A 336 -10.84 25.70 -9.69
N HIS A 337 -11.69 25.24 -8.76
CA HIS A 337 -12.09 25.95 -7.53
C HIS A 337 -12.24 24.99 -6.33
N SER A 338 -12.52 25.54 -5.15
CA SER A 338 -12.69 24.79 -3.91
C SER A 338 -13.82 23.76 -3.94
N LEU A 339 -13.65 22.70 -3.17
CA LEU A 339 -14.67 21.71 -2.81
C LEU A 339 -15.47 22.16 -1.57
N ARG A 340 -16.43 21.34 -1.11
CA ARG A 340 -17.25 21.63 0.06
C ARG A 340 -17.35 20.40 0.96
N GLY A 341 -17.10 20.57 2.26
CA GLY A 341 -17.39 19.53 3.24
C GLY A 341 -18.89 19.27 3.35
N THR A 342 -19.26 18.05 3.77
CA THR A 342 -20.64 17.61 3.91
C THR A 342 -21.09 17.59 5.37
N LYS A 343 -22.39 17.77 5.62
CA LYS A 343 -22.97 17.62 6.97
C LYS A 343 -23.01 16.16 7.42
N GLU A 344 -23.18 15.25 6.47
CA GLU A 344 -23.31 13.80 6.72
C GLU A 344 -21.95 13.15 7.05
N GLY A 345 -20.84 13.85 6.80
CA GLY A 345 -19.51 13.29 6.88
C GLY A 345 -19.15 12.46 5.65
N ILE A 346 -17.90 12.02 5.62
CA ILE A 346 -17.33 11.17 4.57
C ILE A 346 -17.01 9.82 5.19
N HIS A 347 -17.57 8.75 4.63
CA HIS A 347 -17.25 7.41 5.07
C HIS A 347 -15.80 7.04 4.74
N GLY A 348 -15.07 6.50 5.72
CA GLY A 348 -13.70 6.00 5.54
C GLY A 348 -13.59 4.64 4.87
N TYR A 349 -14.71 3.91 4.73
CA TYR A 349 -14.80 2.58 4.09
C TYR A 349 -13.81 1.52 4.62
N ASN A 350 -13.32 1.66 5.86
CA ASN A 350 -12.19 0.87 6.41
C ASN A 350 -10.93 0.89 5.51
N ASP A 351 -10.76 1.95 4.73
CA ASP A 351 -9.64 2.18 3.83
C ASP A 351 -8.86 3.43 4.24
N HIS A 352 -7.66 3.20 4.80
CA HIS A 352 -6.74 4.25 5.21
C HIS A 352 -6.45 5.29 4.11
N ARG A 353 -6.40 4.89 2.82
CA ARG A 353 -6.12 5.82 1.73
C ARG A 353 -7.29 6.77 1.49
N ILE A 354 -8.53 6.30 1.67
CA ILE A 354 -9.73 7.14 1.57
C ILE A 354 -9.81 8.10 2.76
N VAL A 355 -9.54 7.63 3.99
CA VAL A 355 -9.50 8.50 5.18
C VAL A 355 -8.44 9.60 5.04
N MET A 356 -7.21 9.25 4.64
CA MET A 356 -6.15 10.25 4.45
C MET A 356 -6.47 11.21 3.28
N MET A 357 -7.09 10.73 2.20
CA MET A 357 -7.53 11.59 1.09
C MET A 357 -8.58 12.58 1.56
N ALA A 358 -9.60 12.13 2.31
CA ALA A 358 -10.64 13.00 2.85
C ALA A 358 -10.08 14.04 3.83
N ALA A 359 -9.07 13.67 4.63
CA ALA A 359 -8.40 14.61 5.50
C ALA A 359 -7.63 15.69 4.72
N VAL A 360 -6.83 15.30 3.73
CA VAL A 360 -6.13 16.24 2.83
C VAL A 360 -7.12 17.10 2.04
N ALA A 361 -8.29 16.57 1.68
CA ALA A 361 -9.33 17.33 0.98
C ALA A 361 -9.82 18.54 1.78
N SER A 362 -9.74 18.51 3.11
CA SER A 362 -10.12 19.65 3.95
C SER A 362 -9.32 20.93 3.66
N ILE A 363 -8.11 20.82 3.10
CA ILE A 363 -7.32 21.97 2.62
C ILE A 363 -8.05 22.70 1.49
N ALA A 364 -8.67 21.92 0.59
CA ALA A 364 -9.36 22.42 -0.59
C ALA A 364 -10.86 22.64 -0.39
N CYS A 365 -11.40 22.38 0.80
CA CYS A 365 -12.81 22.59 1.13
C CYS A 365 -13.05 23.95 1.78
N ASP A 366 -14.15 24.62 1.44
CA ASP A 366 -14.52 25.89 2.09
C ASP A 366 -15.09 25.68 3.52
N THR A 367 -15.49 24.46 3.85
CA THR A 367 -16.01 24.05 5.16
C THR A 367 -15.20 22.88 5.73
N PRO A 368 -15.17 22.69 7.07
CA PRO A 368 -14.51 21.52 7.68
C PRO A 368 -15.06 20.20 7.14
N VAL A 369 -14.20 19.18 7.12
CA VAL A 369 -14.56 17.82 6.67
C VAL A 369 -14.70 16.92 7.89
N VAL A 370 -15.83 16.24 8.00
CA VAL A 370 -16.04 15.16 8.98
C VAL A 370 -15.80 13.82 8.29
N ILE A 371 -15.07 12.92 8.93
CA ILE A 371 -14.69 11.60 8.40
C ILE A 371 -15.13 10.54 9.39
N ASN A 372 -15.92 9.56 8.92
CA ASN A 372 -16.38 8.45 9.74
C ASN A 372 -15.42 7.25 9.63
N GLY A 373 -15.15 6.59 10.75
CA GLY A 373 -14.24 5.42 10.79
C GLY A 373 -12.77 5.80 10.60
N CYS A 374 -12.34 6.88 11.26
CA CYS A 374 -11.00 7.43 11.09
C CYS A 374 -9.89 6.47 11.51
N GLU A 375 -10.18 5.49 12.38
CA GLU A 375 -9.27 4.45 12.84
C GLU A 375 -8.68 3.57 11.72
N ALA A 376 -9.25 3.61 10.51
CA ALA A 376 -8.72 2.89 9.35
C ALA A 376 -7.25 3.27 9.05
N VAL A 377 -6.82 4.51 9.35
CA VAL A 377 -5.42 4.96 9.16
C VAL A 377 -4.41 4.07 9.89
N ASN A 378 -4.80 3.44 11.01
CA ASN A 378 -3.95 2.54 11.79
C ASN A 378 -3.41 1.33 11.00
N LYS A 379 -4.02 1.02 9.85
CA LYS A 379 -3.54 -0.02 8.95
C LYS A 379 -2.15 0.29 8.37
N SER A 380 -1.80 1.56 8.16
CA SER A 380 -0.50 1.96 7.60
C SER A 380 0.15 3.17 8.25
N TYR A 381 -0.62 4.11 8.79
CA TYR A 381 -0.14 5.36 9.37
C TYR A 381 -0.88 5.68 10.68
N PRO A 382 -0.65 4.93 11.78
CA PRO A 382 -1.35 5.13 13.05
C PRO A 382 -1.25 6.55 13.61
N LYS A 383 -0.10 7.19 13.41
CA LYS A 383 0.18 8.56 13.90
C LYS A 383 -0.31 9.66 12.96
N PHE A 384 -1.10 9.35 11.93
CA PHE A 384 -1.48 10.33 10.91
C PHE A 384 -2.13 11.59 11.52
N PHE A 385 -3.15 11.44 12.36
CA PHE A 385 -3.81 12.59 12.98
C PHE A 385 -2.96 13.28 14.06
N GLU A 386 -2.05 12.56 14.73
CA GLU A 386 -1.05 13.19 15.60
C GLU A 386 -0.11 14.09 14.80
N ASP A 387 0.31 13.64 13.62
CA ASP A 387 1.18 14.41 12.74
C ASP A 387 0.45 15.59 12.11
N VAL A 388 -0.86 15.47 11.81
CA VAL A 388 -1.72 16.62 11.46
C VAL A 388 -1.69 17.68 12.58
N LEU A 389 -1.90 17.27 13.83
CA LEU A 389 -1.86 18.19 14.98
C LEU A 389 -0.49 18.84 15.17
N LYS A 390 0.62 18.08 15.02
CA LYS A 390 1.99 18.62 15.09
C LYS A 390 2.28 19.62 13.97
N LEU A 391 1.65 19.42 12.81
CA LEU A 391 1.70 20.37 11.71
C LEU A 391 0.79 21.58 11.94
N GLY A 392 0.02 21.68 13.02
CA GLY A 392 -0.87 22.81 13.28
C GLY A 392 -2.25 22.70 12.62
N GLY A 393 -2.57 21.55 12.02
CA GLY A 393 -3.93 21.25 11.59
C GLY A 393 -4.86 21.02 12.78
N GLU A 394 -6.15 21.27 12.56
CA GLU A 394 -7.19 21.05 13.57
C GLU A 394 -7.76 19.64 13.43
N VAL A 395 -7.83 18.91 14.54
CA VAL A 395 -8.42 17.57 14.64
C VAL A 395 -9.32 17.52 15.87
N GLU A 396 -10.60 17.23 15.66
CA GLU A 396 -11.63 17.11 16.70
C GLU A 396 -12.22 15.70 16.61
N PHE A 397 -11.82 14.80 17.51
CA PHE A 397 -12.41 13.46 17.63
C PHE A 397 -13.81 13.56 18.23
N MET A 398 -14.77 12.94 17.58
CA MET A 398 -16.17 12.94 17.98
C MET A 398 -16.46 11.60 18.64
N GLU A 399 -16.86 11.63 19.91
CA GLU A 399 -17.34 10.42 20.60
C GLU A 399 -18.68 9.97 19.98
N ASP A 400 -18.82 8.66 19.78
CA ASP A 400 -20.06 8.06 19.30
C ASP A 400 -21.18 8.42 20.31
N LYS A 401 -22.21 9.14 19.84
CA LYS A 401 -23.39 9.49 20.65
C LYS A 401 -24.29 8.30 20.91
#